data_AF-A0A3B8Y4P2-F1
#
_entry.id   AF-A0A3B8Y4P2-F1
#
_cell.length_a   1.000
_cell.length_b   1.000
_cell.length_c   1.000
_cell.angle_alpha   90.00
_cell.angle_beta   90.00
_cell.angle_gamma   90.00
#
_symmetry.space_group_name_H-M   'P 1'
#
loop_
_entity.id
_entity.type
_entity.pdbx_description
1 polymer ?
#
loop_
_entity_poly.entity_id
_entity_poly.type
_entity_poly.pdbx_seq_one_letter_code
_entity_poly.pdbx_strand_id
1 'polypeptide(L)'
;MVSVTTSYLQAMETTGFYRNGLPTSGVFTRESLEKNKEKYIKYYSAIKEIKVTGIYELSGSPCIYFTQLDQIDPNPQDLAELHKLAWNHGLAPLLWVITPTKV
;
A
#
# COMPACT_ATOMS: atom_id res chain seq x y z
N MET A 1 -10.25 0.54 -10.81
CA MET A 1 -9.02 -0.25 -10.59
C MET A 1 -7.87 0.74 -10.62
N VAL A 2 -7.07 0.87 -9.56
CA VAL A 2 -5.85 1.70 -9.60
C VAL A 2 -4.82 0.92 -10.40
N SER A 3 -4.34 1.47 -11.52
CA SER A 3 -3.31 0.82 -12.33
C SER A 3 -1.98 0.96 -11.61
N VAL A 4 -1.31 -0.16 -11.33
CA VAL A 4 0.06 -0.13 -10.78
C VAL A 4 1.04 0.34 -11.85
N THR A 5 1.97 1.19 -11.47
CA THR A 5 3.02 1.73 -12.35
C THR A 5 4.25 0.81 -12.36
N THR A 6 5.11 1.00 -13.37
CA THR A 6 6.43 0.36 -13.41
C THR A 6 7.26 0.64 -12.17
N SER A 7 7.23 1.87 -11.63
CA SER A 7 7.98 2.26 -10.44
C SER A 7 7.50 1.52 -9.18
N TYR A 8 6.19 1.31 -9.04
CA TYR A 8 5.64 0.46 -7.99
C TYR A 8 6.15 -0.97 -8.11
N LEU A 9 6.00 -1.60 -9.28
CA LEU A 9 6.45 -2.98 -9.47
C LEU A 9 7.95 -3.14 -9.23
N GLN A 10 8.77 -2.19 -9.70
CA GLN A 10 10.21 -2.19 -9.48
C GLN A 10 10.57 -2.06 -8.00
N ALA A 11 9.91 -1.17 -7.25
CA ALA A 11 10.14 -1.01 -5.81
C ALA A 11 9.80 -2.30 -5.05
N MET A 12 8.67 -2.92 -5.39
CA MET A 12 8.22 -4.16 -4.76
C MET A 12 9.14 -5.36 -5.06
N GLU A 13 9.65 -5.48 -6.30
CA GLU A 13 10.64 -6.50 -6.67
C GLU A 13 11.98 -6.27 -5.96
N THR A 14 12.49 -5.04 -6.00
CA THR A 14 13.82 -4.69 -5.44
C THR A 14 13.89 -4.97 -3.94
N THR A 15 12.77 -4.78 -3.24
CA THR A 15 12.68 -5.01 -1.79
C THR A 15 12.20 -6.41 -1.42
N GLY A 16 11.89 -7.24 -2.42
CA GLY A 16 11.50 -8.64 -2.23
C GLY A 16 10.06 -8.85 -1.75
N PHE A 17 9.24 -7.80 -1.68
CA PHE A 17 7.81 -7.96 -1.44
C PHE A 17 7.11 -8.61 -2.63
N TYR A 18 7.65 -8.42 -3.83
CA TYR A 18 7.28 -9.17 -5.03
C TYR A 18 8.47 -10.02 -5.51
N ARG A 19 8.17 -11.08 -6.26
CA ARG A 19 9.16 -11.89 -6.98
C ARG A 19 8.57 -12.33 -8.32
N ASN A 20 9.24 -11.99 -9.41
CA ASN A 20 8.81 -12.34 -10.78
C ASN A 20 7.38 -11.83 -11.12
N GLY A 21 7.06 -10.62 -10.67
CA GLY A 21 5.78 -9.95 -10.85
C GLY A 21 4.68 -10.38 -9.88
N LEU A 22 4.97 -11.31 -8.95
CA LEU A 22 3.98 -11.88 -8.05
C LEU A 22 4.22 -11.44 -6.60
N PRO A 23 3.15 -11.13 -5.84
CA PRO A 23 3.27 -10.81 -4.42
C PRO A 23 3.80 -12.03 -3.65
N THR A 24 4.74 -11.78 -2.73
CA THR A 24 5.25 -12.80 -1.81
C THR A 24 4.31 -13.02 -0.63
N SER A 25 4.63 -14.01 0.21
CA SER A 25 3.82 -14.33 1.40
C SER A 25 3.62 -13.11 2.30
N GLY A 26 2.38 -12.91 2.75
CA GLY A 26 1.99 -11.77 3.58
C GLY A 26 1.63 -10.50 2.79
N VAL A 27 1.93 -10.43 1.49
CA VAL A 27 1.54 -9.28 0.65
C VAL A 27 0.17 -9.52 0.05
N PHE A 28 -0.78 -8.66 0.40
CA PHE A 28 -2.12 -8.62 -0.16
C PHE A 28 -2.24 -7.44 -1.12
N THR A 29 -2.50 -7.73 -2.39
CA THR A 29 -2.76 -6.70 -3.39
C THR A 29 -4.16 -6.12 -3.17
N ARG A 30 -4.41 -4.94 -3.73
CA ARG A 30 -5.75 -4.36 -3.74
C ARG A 30 -6.82 -5.34 -4.24
N GLU A 31 -6.52 -6.04 -5.33
CA GLU A 31 -7.43 -7.02 -5.93
C GLU A 31 -7.65 -8.23 -5.02
N SER A 32 -6.60 -8.75 -4.37
CA SER A 32 -6.76 -9.90 -3.47
C SER A 32 -7.51 -9.54 -2.19
N LEU A 33 -7.35 -8.31 -1.69
CA LEU A 33 -8.16 -7.77 -0.60
C LEU A 33 -9.63 -7.69 -0.99
N GLU A 34 -9.96 -7.15 -2.17
CA GLU A 34 -11.35 -7.04 -2.64
C GLU A 34 -12.03 -8.39 -2.87
N LYS A 35 -11.27 -9.43 -3.23
CA LYS A 35 -11.78 -10.81 -3.39
C LYS A 35 -11.94 -11.55 -2.06
N ASN A 36 -11.29 -11.12 -0.99
CA ASN A 36 -11.39 -11.73 0.33
C ASN A 36 -12.24 -10.86 1.28
N LYS A 37 -13.49 -11.26 1.51
CA LYS A 37 -14.45 -10.46 2.29
C LYS A 37 -13.98 -10.12 3.72
N GLU A 38 -13.33 -11.05 4.40
CA GLU A 38 -12.82 -10.83 5.76
C GLU A 38 -11.72 -9.77 5.77
N LYS A 39 -10.74 -9.92 4.87
CA LYS A 39 -9.65 -8.94 4.71
C LYS A 39 -10.15 -7.59 4.24
N TYR A 40 -11.11 -7.57 3.31
CA TYR A 40 -11.72 -6.34 2.83
C TYR A 40 -12.39 -5.55 3.97
N ILE A 41 -13.15 -6.23 4.83
CA ILE A 41 -13.79 -5.60 6.00
C ILE A 41 -12.71 -5.09 6.97
N LYS A 42 -11.72 -5.92 7.29
CA LYS A 42 -10.62 -5.55 8.19
C LYS A 42 -9.88 -4.29 7.75
N TYR A 43 -9.66 -4.14 6.44
CA TYR A 43 -8.90 -3.04 5.87
C TYR A 43 -9.74 -1.99 5.15
N TYR A 44 -11.05 -1.97 5.39
CA TYR A 44 -11.98 -1.11 4.67
C TYR A 44 -11.58 0.37 4.71
N SER A 45 -11.20 0.88 5.88
CA SER A 45 -10.76 2.27 6.03
C SER A 45 -9.46 2.54 5.28
N ALA A 46 -8.44 1.68 5.38
CA ALA A 46 -7.18 1.86 4.63
C ALA A 46 -7.42 1.84 3.11
N ILE A 47 -8.31 0.96 2.67
CA ILE A 47 -8.79 0.84 1.30
C ILE A 47 -9.48 2.13 0.82
N LYS A 48 -10.29 2.78 1.64
CA LYS A 48 -11.11 3.92 1.23
C LYS A 48 -10.46 5.27 1.47
N GLU A 49 -9.68 5.43 2.51
CA GLU A 49 -9.11 6.71 2.95
C GLU A 49 -7.67 6.87 2.46
N ILE A 50 -6.82 5.84 2.66
CA ILE A 50 -5.39 5.87 2.28
C ILE A 50 -5.20 5.42 0.82
N LYS A 51 -6.21 4.78 0.24
CA LYS A 51 -6.21 4.23 -1.13
C LYS A 51 -5.10 3.20 -1.36
N VAL A 52 -4.84 2.36 -0.35
CA VAL A 52 -3.77 1.36 -0.40
C VAL A 52 -3.82 0.52 -1.68
N THR A 53 -2.67 0.41 -2.32
CA THR A 53 -2.39 -0.45 -3.48
C THR A 53 -2.06 -1.87 -3.04
N GLY A 54 -1.52 -2.02 -1.82
CA GLY A 54 -1.31 -3.30 -1.17
C GLY A 54 -1.07 -3.15 0.33
N ILE A 55 -1.06 -4.27 1.04
CA ILE A 55 -0.76 -4.36 2.46
C ILE A 55 0.19 -5.53 2.69
N TYR A 56 1.25 -5.33 3.47
CA TYR A 56 2.05 -6.42 4.00
C TYR A 56 1.58 -6.74 5.42
N GLU A 57 1.25 -8.01 5.66
CA GLU A 57 0.95 -8.54 6.98
C GLU A 57 2.05 -9.47 7.49
N LEU A 58 2.29 -9.39 8.79
CA LEU A 58 3.06 -10.38 9.54
C LEU A 58 2.21 -10.90 10.70
N SER A 59 2.09 -12.23 10.81
CA SER A 59 1.29 -12.89 11.86
C SER A 59 -0.14 -12.33 12.01
N GLY A 60 -0.77 -12.00 10.87
CA GLY A 60 -2.12 -11.48 10.83
C GLY A 60 -2.26 -10.02 11.26
N SER A 61 -1.17 -9.28 11.49
CA SER A 61 -1.19 -7.84 11.77
C SER A 61 -0.66 -7.05 10.57
N PRO A 62 -1.27 -5.91 10.20
CA PRO A 62 -0.71 -5.06 9.15
C PRO A 62 0.61 -4.45 9.63
N CYS A 63 1.64 -4.51 8.79
CA CYS A 63 2.95 -3.92 9.07
C CYS A 63 3.28 -2.78 8.11
N ILE A 64 2.86 -2.87 6.85
CA ILE A 64 3.13 -1.85 5.83
C ILE A 64 1.88 -1.63 4.99
N TYR A 65 1.54 -0.36 4.78
CA TYR A 65 0.57 0.07 3.79
C TYR A 65 1.31 0.63 2.59
N PHE A 66 1.13 0.02 1.43
CA PHE A 66 1.70 0.52 0.18
C PHE A 66 0.65 1.39 -0.50
N THR A 67 1.03 2.61 -0.84
CA THR A 67 0.21 3.51 -1.66
C THR A 67 1.06 4.02 -2.81
N GLN A 68 0.48 4.03 -4.01
CA GLN A 68 1.07 4.70 -5.15
C GLN A 68 0.35 6.03 -5.39
N LEU A 69 1.14 7.08 -5.65
CA LEU A 69 0.65 8.35 -6.16
C LEU A 69 1.09 8.50 -7.62
N ASP A 70 0.20 9.03 -8.45
CA ASP A 70 0.50 9.25 -9.88
C ASP A 70 1.31 10.54 -10.11
N GLN A 71 1.38 11.41 -9.09
CA GLN A 71 2.11 12.67 -9.12
C GLN A 71 3.61 12.43 -8.97
N ILE A 72 4.43 13.05 -9.82
CA ILE A 72 5.90 12.98 -9.75
C ILE A 72 6.41 13.63 -8.46
N ASP A 73 5.88 14.81 -8.13
CA ASP A 73 6.19 15.57 -6.93
C ASP A 73 4.87 15.90 -6.22
N PRO A 74 4.36 15.01 -5.36
CA PRO A 74 3.09 15.21 -4.66
C PRO A 74 3.18 16.40 -3.71
N ASN A 75 2.07 17.12 -3.56
CA ASN A 75 1.99 18.25 -2.64
C ASN A 75 2.33 17.79 -1.20
N PRO A 76 3.23 18.47 -0.49
CA PRO A 76 3.57 18.14 0.90
C PRO A 76 2.36 18.06 1.83
N GLN A 77 1.31 18.87 1.57
CA GLN A 77 0.08 18.83 2.36
C GLN A 77 -0.67 17.50 2.18
N ASP A 78 -0.75 16.99 0.95
CA ASP A 78 -1.41 15.70 0.65
C ASP A 78 -0.64 14.54 1.31
N LEU A 79 0.70 14.61 1.31
CA LEU A 79 1.54 13.64 2.01
C LEU A 79 1.34 13.69 3.53
N ALA A 80 1.24 14.89 4.11
CA ALA A 80 0.98 15.07 5.54
C ALA A 80 -0.38 14.51 5.94
N GLU A 81 -1.40 14.67 5.10
CA GLU A 81 -2.72 14.10 5.30
C GLU A 81 -2.70 12.57 5.24
N LEU A 82 -2.01 11.98 4.25
CA LEU A 82 -1.83 10.53 4.15
C LEU A 82 -1.09 9.96 5.37
N HIS A 83 -0.02 10.62 5.81
CA HIS A 83 0.71 10.26 7.02
C HIS A 83 -0.20 10.27 8.25
N LYS A 84 -1.00 11.34 8.41
CA LYS A 84 -1.94 11.47 9.52
C LYS A 84 -3.02 10.38 9.48
N LEU A 85 -3.55 10.05 8.30
CA LEU A 85 -4.54 8.98 8.13
C LEU A 85 -3.95 7.61 8.50
N ALA A 86 -2.76 7.28 8.01
CA ALA A 86 -2.07 6.04 8.34
C ALA A 86 -1.77 5.93 9.83
N TRP A 87 -1.30 7.01 10.46
CA TRP A 87 -1.04 7.06 11.91
C TRP A 87 -2.31 6.80 12.74
N ASN A 88 -3.44 7.36 12.32
CA ASN A 88 -4.71 7.23 13.03
C ASN A 88 -5.37 5.84 12.91
N HIS A 89 -4.90 4.98 12.00
CA HIS A 89 -5.44 3.61 11.85
C HIS A 89 -4.91 2.63 12.91
N GLY A 90 -4.09 3.09 13.87
CA GLY A 90 -3.53 2.25 14.94
C GLY A 90 -2.35 1.40 14.47
N LEU A 91 -1.86 0.48 15.33
CA LEU A 91 -0.70 -0.43 15.11
C LEU A 91 0.24 0.05 13.99
N ALA A 92 0.94 1.15 14.24
CA ALA A 92 1.60 2.00 13.23
C ALA A 92 2.17 1.20 12.04
N PRO A 93 1.42 1.07 10.94
CA PRO A 93 1.93 0.46 9.74
C PRO A 93 2.89 1.48 9.12
N LEU A 94 4.04 1.03 8.65
CA LEU A 94 4.89 1.88 7.82
C LEU A 94 4.06 2.26 6.59
N LEU A 95 3.82 3.54 6.39
CA LEU A 95 3.22 4.03 5.16
C LEU A 95 4.33 4.17 4.14
N TRP A 96 4.22 3.41 3.05
CA TRP A 96 5.17 3.46 1.96
C TRP A 96 4.53 4.06 0.72
N VAL A 97 4.93 5.30 0.41
CA VAL A 97 4.40 6.08 -0.71
C VAL A 97 5.33 5.98 -1.91
N ILE A 98 4.86 5.36 -2.98
CA ILE A 98 5.61 5.22 -4.21
C ILE A 98 5.10 6.24 -5.22
N THR A 99 5.99 7.09 -5.73
CA THR A 99 5.74 8.00 -6.85
C THR A 99 6.45 7.48 -8.11
N PRO A 100 6.19 8.06 -9.30
CA PRO A 100 6.87 7.62 -10.51
C PRO A 100 8.41 7.75 -10.45
N THR A 101 8.94 8.69 -9.66
CA THR A 101 10.39 8.98 -9.64
C THR A 101 11.07 8.71 -8.30
N LYS A 102 10.30 8.56 -7.22
CA LYS A 102 10.81 8.43 -5.86
C LYS A 102 9.94 7.45 -5.08
N VAL A 103 10.51 6.96 -4.00
CA VAL A 103 9.97 5.93 -3.12
C VAL A 103 10.20 6.38 -1.69
#